data_AF-A0A1Y0MQ54-F1
#
_entry.id   AF-A0A1Y0MQ54-F1
#
_cell.length_a   1.000
_cell.length_b   1.000
_cell.length_c   1.000
_cell.angle_alpha   90.00
_cell.angle_beta   90.00
_cell.angle_gamma   90.00
#
_symmetry.space_group_name_H-M   'P 1'
#
loop_
_entity.id
_entity.type
_entity.pdbx_description
1 polymer ?
#
loop_
_entity_poly.entity_id
_entity_poly.type
_entity_poly.pdbx_seq_one_letter_code
_entity_poly.pdbx_strand_id
1 'polypeptide(L)'
;MAQDETLEKLQLKVGESASTLDMQLQFTAVVMDSRCPSDAQCVMAGWADVEVLLITADGEKQALKVRIDASEQHMIHPIVMERADGVRIVVGKLTPYPLSTVQFADREYCLELWVYEDQ
;
A
#
# COMPACT_ATOMS: atom_id res chain seq x y z
N MET A 1 -26.32 -0.50 4.12
CA MET A 1 -25.27 -0.86 3.15
C MET A 1 -24.47 0.42 2.99
N ALA A 2 -23.39 0.58 3.76
CA ALA A 2 -22.54 1.77 3.65
C ALA A 2 -21.92 1.77 2.25
N GLN A 3 -22.06 2.89 1.55
CA GLN A 3 -21.44 3.10 0.24
C GLN A 3 -20.12 3.82 0.54
N ASP A 4 -19.02 3.09 0.64
CA ASP A 4 -17.67 3.69 0.69
C ASP A 4 -17.43 4.37 -0.67
N GLU A 5 -17.35 5.70 -0.69
CA GLU A 5 -16.99 6.46 -1.89
C GLU A 5 -15.47 6.63 -1.91
N THR A 6 -14.83 6.27 -3.03
CA THR A 6 -13.39 6.52 -3.21
C THR A 6 -13.16 7.99 -3.48
N LEU A 7 -12.55 8.69 -2.53
CA LEU A 7 -12.18 10.10 -2.67
C LEU A 7 -10.98 10.28 -3.61
N GLU A 8 -9.94 9.49 -3.39
CA GLU A 8 -8.68 9.65 -4.12
C GLU A 8 -7.94 8.33 -4.31
N LYS A 9 -7.30 8.20 -5.47
CA LYS A 9 -6.37 7.11 -5.79
C LYS A 9 -4.98 7.68 -5.99
N LEU A 10 -4.04 7.22 -5.17
CA LEU A 10 -2.65 7.63 -5.17
C LEU A 10 -1.77 6.47 -5.64
N GLN A 11 -0.72 6.80 -6.39
CA GLN A 11 0.31 5.85 -6.79
C GLN A 11 1.67 6.47 -6.49
N LEU A 12 2.43 5.82 -5.60
CA LEU A 12 3.70 6.32 -5.10
C LEU A 12 4.81 5.34 -5.43
N LYS A 13 5.95 5.81 -5.95
CA LYS A 13 7.18 5.01 -5.96
C LYS A 13 7.86 5.03 -4.59
N VAL A 14 8.76 4.08 -4.36
CA VAL A 14 9.60 4.11 -3.15
C VAL A 14 10.38 5.43 -3.08
N GLY A 15 10.20 6.12 -1.96
CA GLY A 15 10.73 7.44 -1.66
C GLY A 15 9.79 8.60 -2.01
N GLU A 16 8.74 8.37 -2.81
CA GLU A 16 7.77 9.40 -3.18
C GLU A 16 6.69 9.60 -2.11
N SER A 17 6.11 10.79 -2.13
CA SER A 17 5.03 11.18 -1.23
C SER A 17 3.92 11.92 -1.96
N ALA A 18 2.69 11.75 -1.51
CA ALA A 18 1.52 12.52 -1.94
C ALA A 18 0.84 13.15 -0.73
N SER A 19 0.19 14.29 -0.95
CA SER A 19 -0.62 14.96 0.06
C SER A 19 -2.10 14.76 -0.24
N THR A 20 -2.88 14.40 0.78
CA THR A 20 -4.31 14.09 0.69
C THR A 20 -4.98 14.42 2.03
N LEU A 21 -6.20 14.97 2.05
CA LEU A 21 -7.00 15.22 3.26
C LEU A 21 -6.20 15.71 4.48
N ASP A 22 -5.42 16.79 4.29
CA ASP A 22 -4.58 17.42 5.33
C ASP A 22 -3.48 16.53 5.93
N MET A 23 -3.04 15.51 5.19
CA MET A 23 -1.92 14.65 5.55
C MET A 23 -1.03 14.38 4.34
N GLN A 24 0.17 13.90 4.59
CA GLN A 24 1.12 13.47 3.59
C GLN A 24 1.43 11.98 3.82
N LEU A 25 1.28 11.19 2.77
CA LEU A 25 1.62 9.79 2.72
C LEU A 25 2.91 9.64 1.94
N GLN A 26 3.88 8.94 2.51
CA GLN A 26 5.15 8.63 1.85
C GLN A 26 5.36 7.13 1.84
N PHE A 27 5.60 6.55 0.66
CA PHE A 27 6.02 5.16 0.55
C PHE A 27 7.53 5.09 0.77
N THR A 28 7.98 4.63 1.94
CA THR A 28 9.39 4.77 2.34
C THR A 28 10.24 3.60 1.87
N ALA A 29 9.74 2.37 1.98
CA ALA A 29 10.52 1.18 1.64
C ALA A 29 9.65 -0.06 1.43
N VAL A 30 10.17 -1.00 0.63
CA VAL A 30 9.76 -2.41 0.69
C VAL A 30 10.71 -3.11 1.66
N VAL A 31 10.18 -3.60 2.78
CA VAL A 31 10.98 -4.27 3.82
C VAL A 31 11.32 -5.70 3.39
N MET A 32 10.34 -6.38 2.81
CA MET A 32 10.53 -7.68 2.18
C MET A 32 9.47 -7.90 1.12
N ASP A 33 9.84 -8.60 0.06
CA ASP A 33 8.91 -9.11 -0.93
C ASP A 33 9.16 -10.61 -1.13
N SER A 34 8.28 -11.42 -0.56
CA SER A 34 8.31 -12.88 -0.68
C SER A 34 7.08 -13.40 -1.43
N ARG A 35 6.38 -12.52 -2.16
CA ARG A 35 5.18 -12.91 -2.90
C ARG A 35 5.55 -13.98 -3.93
N CYS A 36 4.70 -14.99 -4.02
CA CYS A 36 4.88 -16.09 -4.96
C CYS A 36 4.91 -15.51 -6.38
N PRO A 37 5.99 -15.71 -7.14
CA PRO A 37 6.09 -15.20 -8.50
C PRO A 37 4.93 -15.68 -9.38
N SER A 38 4.44 -14.84 -10.27
CA SER A 38 3.27 -15.18 -11.11
C SER A 38 3.56 -16.27 -12.14
N ASP A 39 4.84 -16.54 -12.42
CA ASP A 39 5.34 -17.59 -13.31
C ASP A 39 5.80 -18.86 -12.57
N ALA A 40 5.58 -18.95 -11.26
CA ALA A 40 5.97 -20.09 -10.43
C ALA A 40 4.77 -20.72 -9.71
N GLN A 41 4.88 -22.01 -9.38
CA GLN A 41 3.90 -22.71 -8.56
C GLN A 41 4.41 -22.82 -7.12
N CYS A 42 3.85 -22.02 -6.20
CA CYS A 42 4.21 -22.08 -4.79
C CYS A 42 3.23 -22.92 -3.98
N VAL A 43 3.74 -23.60 -2.95
CA VAL A 43 2.90 -24.30 -1.95
C VAL A 43 2.20 -23.31 -1.02
N MET A 44 2.86 -22.18 -0.73
CA MET A 44 2.32 -21.05 0.02
C MET A 44 2.55 -19.76 -0.78
N ALA A 45 1.54 -18.90 -0.84
CA ALA A 45 1.59 -17.70 -1.67
C ALA A 45 2.61 -16.65 -1.16
N GLY A 46 2.89 -16.59 0.15
CA GLY A 46 3.79 -15.57 0.72
C GLY A 46 3.15 -14.19 0.80
N TRP A 47 3.96 -13.15 1.07
CA TRP A 47 3.51 -11.76 1.22
C TRP A 47 4.68 -10.78 0.99
N ALA A 48 4.35 -9.50 0.85
CA ALA A 48 5.29 -8.39 0.94
C ALA A 48 4.98 -7.54 2.17
N ASP A 49 6.01 -7.09 2.89
CA ASP A 49 5.85 -6.09 3.94
C ASP A 49 6.46 -4.77 3.45
N VAL A 50 5.69 -3.69 3.52
CA VAL A 50 6.08 -2.34 3.11
C VAL A 50 5.99 -1.36 4.28
N GLU A 51 6.75 -0.27 4.20
CA GLU A 51 6.67 0.84 5.13
C GLU A 51 6.06 2.07 4.46
N VAL A 52 5.06 2.65 5.13
CA VAL A 52 4.40 3.90 4.76
C VAL A 52 4.56 4.87 5.91
N LEU A 53 5.07 6.05 5.64
CA LEU A 53 5.12 7.14 6.60
C LEU A 53 3.93 8.05 6.38
N LEU A 54 3.12 8.23 7.41
CA LEU A 54 2.05 9.19 7.46
C LEU A 54 2.51 10.43 8.23
N ILE A 55 2.19 11.60 7.69
CA ILE A 55 2.51 12.89 8.30
C ILE A 55 1.22 13.70 8.37
N THR A 56 0.71 13.98 9.56
CA THR A 56 -0.51 14.80 9.73
C THR A 56 -0.22 16.29 9.51
N ALA A 57 -1.25 17.12 9.32
CA ALA A 57 -1.12 18.57 9.26
C ALA A 57 -0.41 19.18 10.48
N ASP A 58 -0.59 18.57 11.65
CA ASP A 58 0.08 18.99 12.90
C ASP A 58 1.57 18.61 12.94
N GLY A 59 2.06 17.92 11.91
CA GLY A 59 3.45 17.49 11.77
C GLY A 59 3.76 16.17 12.50
N GLU A 60 2.76 15.48 13.04
CA GLU A 60 2.93 14.17 13.66
C GLU A 60 3.29 13.15 12.59
N LYS A 61 4.35 12.36 12.85
CA LYS A 61 4.86 11.35 11.92
C LYS A 61 4.60 9.96 12.47
N GLN A 62 3.90 9.14 11.71
CA GLN A 62 3.59 7.75 12.06
C GLN A 62 4.12 6.80 10.98
N ALA A 63 5.08 5.95 11.35
CA ALA A 63 5.57 4.90 10.47
C ALA A 63 4.68 3.65 10.61
N LEU A 64 4.12 3.21 9.49
CA LEU A 64 3.15 2.12 9.42
C LEU A 64 3.76 0.98 8.59
N LYS A 65 3.76 -0.23 9.16
CA LYS A 65 4.15 -1.45 8.45
C LYS A 65 2.90 -2.11 7.92
N VAL A 66 2.87 -2.33 6.62
CA VAL A 66 1.70 -2.89 5.94
C VAL A 66 2.09 -4.19 5.25
N ARG A 67 1.31 -5.24 5.53
CA ARG A 67 1.44 -6.53 4.87
C ARG A 67 0.51 -6.61 3.66
N ILE A 68 1.06 -6.98 2.51
CA ILE A 68 0.36 -7.16 1.25
C ILE A 68 0.47 -8.64 0.88
N ASP A 69 -0.65 -9.36 0.93
CA ASP A 69 -0.67 -10.77 0.59
C ASP A 69 -0.34 -11.00 -0.89
N ALA A 70 0.23 -12.16 -1.19
CA ALA A 70 0.52 -12.58 -2.56
C ALA A 70 -0.75 -12.98 -3.28
N SER A 71 -1.49 -11.98 -3.75
CA SER A 71 -2.56 -12.18 -4.69
C SER A 71 -2.50 -11.10 -5.75
N GLU A 72 -2.45 -11.52 -7.01
CA GLU A 72 -2.64 -10.60 -8.14
C GLU A 72 -4.10 -10.10 -8.23
N GLN A 73 -5.04 -10.80 -7.58
CA GLN A 73 -6.48 -10.65 -7.76
C GLN A 73 -7.25 -10.26 -6.49
N HIS A 74 -6.72 -10.54 -5.29
CA HIS A 74 -7.37 -10.17 -4.04
C HIS A 74 -6.92 -8.78 -3.58
N MET A 75 -7.87 -7.86 -3.79
CA MET A 75 -8.04 -6.56 -3.16
C MET A 75 -8.33 -6.66 -1.65
N ILE A 76 -7.61 -7.50 -0.90
CA ILE A 76 -7.62 -7.36 0.57
C ILE A 76 -6.72 -6.18 0.86
N HIS A 77 -7.34 -5.01 0.91
CA HIS A 77 -6.64 -3.77 1.20
C HIS A 77 -6.53 -3.65 2.71
N PRO A 78 -5.34 -3.83 3.29
CA PRO A 78 -5.15 -3.54 4.71
C PRO A 78 -5.43 -2.05 4.93
N ILE A 79 -6.31 -1.76 5.88
CA ILE A 79 -6.56 -0.40 6.35
C ILE A 79 -5.29 0.06 7.06
N VAL A 80 -4.65 1.06 6.48
CA VAL A 80 -3.42 1.69 6.97
C VAL A 80 -3.76 2.70 8.05
N MET A 81 -4.90 3.38 7.88
CA MET A 81 -5.42 4.35 8.83
C MET A 81 -6.94 4.40 8.75
N GLU A 82 -7.59 4.51 9.90
CA GLU A 82 -8.98 4.90 10.01
C GLU A 82 -9.04 6.10 10.95
N ARG A 83 -9.67 7.18 10.49
CA ARG A 83 -9.85 8.41 11.26
C ARG A 83 -11.26 8.45 11.85
N ALA A 84 -11.40 9.21 12.94
CA ALA A 84 -12.69 9.38 13.62
C ALA A 84 -13.74 10.12 12.79
N ASP A 85 -13.33 10.83 11.74
CA ASP A 85 -14.20 11.50 10.76
C ASP A 85 -14.66 10.57 9.63
N GLY A 86 -14.37 9.27 9.69
CA GLY A 86 -14.81 8.28 8.70
C GLY A 86 -13.83 8.08 7.55
N VAL A 87 -12.72 8.82 7.50
CA VAL A 87 -11.72 8.65 6.44
C VAL A 87 -10.90 7.38 6.66
N ARG A 88 -10.80 6.54 5.63
CA ARG A 88 -10.00 5.31 5.61
C ARG A 88 -8.95 5.36 4.51
N ILE A 89 -7.71 5.02 4.84
CA ILE A 89 -6.63 4.83 3.87
C ILE A 89 -6.36 3.34 3.76
N VAL A 90 -6.33 2.84 2.54
CA VAL A 90 -6.21 1.41 2.25
C VAL A 90 -5.12 1.17 1.21
N VAL A 91 -4.28 0.16 1.43
CA VAL A 91 -3.26 -0.21 0.43
C VAL A 91 -3.90 -1.02 -0.68
N GLY A 92 -3.87 -0.47 -1.88
CA GLY A 92 -4.29 -1.07 -3.14
C GLY A 92 -3.44 -2.28 -3.54
N LYS A 93 -2.33 -2.01 -4.22
CA LYS A 93 -1.49 -3.01 -4.89
C LYS A 93 -0.02 -2.57 -4.84
N LEU A 94 0.88 -3.54 -4.75
CA LEU A 94 2.31 -3.33 -4.94
C LEU A 94 2.72 -3.84 -6.32
N THR A 95 3.27 -2.96 -7.15
CA THR A 95 3.74 -3.26 -8.52
C THR A 95 5.23 -2.93 -8.60
N PRO A 96 6.08 -3.68 -9.31
CA PRO A 96 5.78 -4.90 -10.06
C PRO A 96 5.41 -6.08 -9.15
N TYR A 97 4.72 -7.06 -9.73
CA TYR A 97 4.53 -8.36 -9.11
C TYR A 97 5.74 -9.23 -9.46
N PRO A 98 6.28 -10.04 -8.53
CA PRO A 98 7.53 -10.77 -8.75
C PRO A 98 7.42 -11.77 -9.91
N LEU A 99 8.53 -11.90 -10.65
CA LEU A 99 8.77 -12.95 -11.64
C LEU A 99 9.99 -13.75 -11.21
N SER A 100 9.97 -15.07 -11.39
CA SER A 100 11.03 -15.98 -10.93
C SER A 100 12.39 -15.69 -11.59
N THR A 101 12.35 -15.01 -12.74
CA THR A 101 13.51 -14.71 -13.59
C THR A 101 14.00 -13.26 -13.47
N VAL A 102 13.27 -12.40 -12.74
CA VAL A 102 13.56 -10.96 -12.67
C VAL A 102 13.66 -10.52 -11.21
N GLN A 103 14.79 -9.90 -10.88
CA GLN A 103 14.95 -9.19 -9.62
C GLN A 103 14.77 -7.70 -9.90
N PHE A 104 13.79 -7.09 -9.25
CA PHE A 104 13.54 -5.65 -9.32
C PHE A 104 14.38 -4.93 -8.26
N ALA A 105 14.86 -3.73 -8.58
CA ALA A 105 15.46 -2.85 -7.58
C ALA A 105 14.36 -2.24 -6.70
N ASP A 106 14.67 -1.98 -5.43
CA ASP A 106 13.70 -1.45 -4.46
C ASP A 106 12.98 -0.19 -4.94
N ARG A 107 13.64 0.64 -5.75
CA ARG A 107 13.09 1.91 -6.26
C ARG A 107 12.12 1.75 -7.44
N GLU A 108 12.00 0.54 -7.98
CA GLU A 108 11.07 0.24 -9.08
C GLU A 108 9.66 -0.08 -8.56
N TYR A 109 9.54 -0.33 -7.26
CA TYR A 109 8.25 -0.58 -6.63
C TYR A 109 7.38 0.68 -6.57
N CYS A 110 6.12 0.48 -6.94
CA CYS A 110 5.01 1.40 -6.89
C CYS A 110 3.93 0.84 -5.97
N LEU A 111 3.55 1.60 -4.95
CA LEU A 111 2.45 1.32 -4.06
C LEU A 111 1.22 2.12 -4.51
N GLU A 112 0.12 1.41 -4.73
CA GLU A 112 -1.19 2.03 -4.93
C GLU A 112 -1.90 2.16 -3.58
N LEU A 113 -2.47 3.33 -3.33
CA LEU A 113 -3.18 3.68 -2.10
C LEU A 113 -4.54 4.27 -2.48
N TRP A 114 -5.58 3.89 -1.77
CA TRP A 114 -6.92 4.45 -1.93
C TRP A 114 -7.36 5.14 -0.64
N VAL A 115 -8.03 6.26 -0.81
CA VAL A 115 -8.60 7.05 0.26
C VAL A 115 -10.11 6.99 0.12
N TYR A 116 -10.79 6.53 1.16
CA TYR A 116 -12.24 6.43 1.26
C TYR A 116 -12.75 7.30 2.40
N GLU A 117 -14.03 7.64 2.34
CA GLU A 117 -14.76 8.30 3.41
C GLU A 117 -16.07 7.55 3.65
N ASP A 118 -16.31 7.18 4.91
CA ASP A 118 -17.57 6.60 5.38
C ASP A 118 -18.60 7.73 5.49
N GLN A 119 -19.67 7.69 4.69
CA GLN A 119 -20.77 8.66 4.73
C GLN A 119 -21.89 8.29 5.69
#